data_AF-A0A975THU8-F1
#
_entry.id   AF-A0A975THU8-F1
#
_cell.length_a   1.000
_cell.length_b   1.000
_cell.length_c   1.000
_cell.angle_alpha   90.00
_cell.angle_beta   90.00
_cell.angle_gamma   90.00
#
_symmetry.space_group_name_H-M   'P 1'
#
loop_
_entity.id
_entity.type
_entity.pdbx_description
1 polymer ?
#
loop_
_entity_poly.entity_id
_entity_poly.type
_entity_poly.pdbx_seq_one_letter_code
_entity_poly.pdbx_strand_id
1 'polypeptide(L)'
;MIRDLYNVREVPRPGDPAGGSEGGITPLTPEEEQRAHIALFNEIGHRVSDNGWARFPAHSPAERIRLYKVGRALSEWWGLPVRVEPEDECSVRFWLEPGEPSGQLPQGQA
;
A
#
# COMPACT_ATOMS: atom_id res chain seq x y z
N MET A 1 -2.00 10.80 40.06
CA MET A 1 -2.59 9.48 40.31
C MET A 1 -2.33 8.63 39.08
N ILE A 2 -1.30 7.80 39.13
CA ILE A 2 -0.83 6.99 38.00
C ILE A 2 -1.61 5.69 38.05
N ARG A 3 -2.36 5.37 36.99
CA ARG A 3 -3.07 4.09 36.86
C ARG A 3 -2.05 3.02 36.47
N ASP A 4 -1.57 2.27 37.44
CA ASP A 4 -0.65 1.16 37.22
C ASP A 4 -1.41 -0.03 36.60
N LEU A 5 -1.02 -0.42 35.39
CA LEU A 5 -1.62 -1.52 34.63
C LEU A 5 -0.90 -2.83 35.00
N TYR A 6 -1.25 -3.41 36.15
CA TYR A 6 -0.61 -4.61 36.72
C TYR A 6 -0.93 -5.96 36.03
N ASN A 7 -1.16 -6.01 34.72
CA ASN A 7 -1.39 -7.32 34.07
C ASN A 7 -0.92 -7.43 32.61
N VAL A 8 0.05 -6.60 32.20
CA VAL A 8 0.67 -6.75 30.89
C VAL A 8 1.75 -7.83 31.00
N ARG A 9 1.46 -9.03 30.50
CA ARG A 9 2.50 -10.03 30.26
C ARG A 9 3.33 -9.55 29.08
N GLU A 10 4.60 -9.24 29.32
CA GLU A 10 5.56 -8.91 28.27
C GLU A 10 5.66 -10.10 27.31
N VAL A 11 5.16 -9.93 26.07
CA VAL A 11 5.32 -10.93 25.01
C VAL A 11 6.78 -10.83 24.54
N PRO A 12 7.59 -11.90 24.65
CA PRO A 12 8.95 -11.88 24.13
C PRO A 12 8.91 -11.57 22.64
N ARG A 13 9.61 -10.50 22.23
CA ARG A 13 9.75 -10.13 20.83
C ARG A 13 10.44 -11.28 20.08
N PRO A 14 9.95 -11.71 18.91
CA PRO A 14 10.66 -12.72 18.13
C PRO A 14 11.99 -12.13 17.66
N GLY A 15 13.10 -12.60 18.21
CA GLY A 15 14.46 -12.23 17.79
C GLY A 15 15.45 -11.76 18.87
N ASP A 16 15.30 -12.16 20.13
CA ASP A 16 16.30 -11.90 21.16
C ASP A 16 17.20 -13.14 21.38
N PRO A 17 18.54 -13.05 21.24
CA PRO A 17 19.45 -14.00 21.87
C PRO A 17 20.05 -13.45 23.19
N ALA A 18 19.32 -12.57 23.90
CA ALA A 18 19.76 -11.66 24.96
C ALA A 18 20.53 -10.42 24.46
N GLY A 19 19.76 -9.40 24.07
CA GLY A 19 20.24 -8.01 24.01
C GLY A 19 20.63 -7.51 22.63
N GLY A 20 19.76 -6.68 22.06
CA GLY A 20 20.16 -5.69 21.06
C GLY A 20 20.45 -6.27 19.68
N SER A 21 19.41 -6.70 18.98
CA SER A 21 19.34 -6.42 17.55
C SER A 21 18.03 -5.71 17.28
N GLU A 22 18.16 -4.52 16.71
CA GLU A 22 17.10 -3.61 16.30
C GLU A 22 15.95 -4.33 15.58
N GLY A 23 14.79 -3.67 15.48
CA GLY A 23 13.67 -4.09 14.64
C GLY A 23 14.06 -4.20 13.16
N GLY A 24 14.86 -5.21 12.83
CA GLY A 24 15.15 -5.64 11.49
C GLY A 24 13.86 -6.25 10.98
N ILE A 25 13.17 -5.50 10.15
CA ILE A 25 12.08 -5.99 9.32
C ILE A 25 12.67 -7.20 8.58
N THR A 26 12.38 -8.40 9.04
CA THR A 26 12.76 -9.61 8.29
C THR A 26 12.10 -9.46 6.93
N PRO A 27 12.88 -9.45 5.84
CA PRO A 27 12.30 -9.30 4.51
C PRO A 27 11.29 -10.42 4.30
N LEU A 28 10.11 -10.07 3.80
CA LEU A 28 9.06 -11.05 3.53
C LEU A 28 9.59 -12.11 2.58
N THR A 29 9.26 -13.37 2.85
CA THR A 29 9.48 -14.46 1.89
C THR A 29 8.64 -14.21 0.63
N PRO A 30 9.01 -14.78 -0.53
CA PRO A 30 8.22 -14.63 -1.75
C PRO A 30 6.75 -15.08 -1.60
N GLU A 31 6.49 -16.10 -0.77
CA GLU A 31 5.13 -16.56 -0.48
C GLU A 31 4.35 -15.54 0.38
N GLU A 32 5.01 -14.89 1.33
CA GLU A 32 4.42 -13.80 2.11
C GLU A 32 4.21 -12.55 1.24
N GLU A 33 5.13 -12.23 0.33
CA GLU A 33 4.96 -11.14 -0.63
C GLU A 33 3.75 -11.38 -1.52
N GLN A 34 3.56 -12.62 -2.02
CA GLN A 34 2.41 -12.96 -2.84
C GLN A 34 1.10 -12.87 -2.06
N ARG A 35 1.08 -13.37 -0.82
CA ARG A 35 -0.11 -13.25 0.06
C ARG A 35 -0.42 -11.80 0.40
N ALA A 36 0.60 -11.00 0.72
CA ALA A 36 0.46 -9.57 0.99
C ALA A 36 -0.06 -8.82 -0.25
N HIS A 37 0.44 -9.16 -1.44
CA HIS A 37 -0.04 -8.58 -2.70
C HIS A 37 -1.53 -8.89 -2.89
N ILE A 38 -1.95 -10.15 -2.78
CA ILE A 38 -3.37 -10.53 -2.96
C ILE A 38 -4.27 -9.81 -1.94
N ALA A 39 -3.83 -9.72 -0.68
CA ALA A 39 -4.59 -9.03 0.36
C ALA A 39 -4.72 -7.53 0.06
N LEU A 40 -3.63 -6.86 -0.27
CA LEU A 40 -3.61 -5.44 -0.61
C LEU A 40 -4.44 -5.14 -1.87
N PHE A 41 -4.35 -6.00 -2.88
CA PHE A 41 -5.13 -5.87 -4.10
C PHE A 41 -6.63 -5.87 -3.82
N ASN A 42 -7.10 -6.84 -3.02
CA ASN A 42 -8.52 -6.92 -2.67
C ASN A 42 -8.96 -5.73 -1.80
N GLU A 43 -8.17 -5.37 -0.78
CA GLU A 43 -8.54 -4.29 0.13
C GLU A 43 -8.56 -2.92 -0.55
N ILE A 44 -7.50 -2.58 -1.30
CA ILE A 44 -7.42 -1.32 -2.07
C ILE A 44 -8.50 -1.31 -3.14
N GLY A 45 -8.66 -2.41 -3.87
CA GLY A 45 -9.65 -2.55 -4.93
C GLY A 45 -11.07 -2.27 -4.43
N HIS A 46 -11.43 -2.87 -3.30
CA HIS A 46 -12.74 -2.66 -2.67
C HIS A 46 -12.93 -1.20 -2.23
N ARG A 47 -11.95 -0.61 -1.52
CA ARG A 47 -12.06 0.78 -1.04
C ARG A 47 -12.17 1.80 -2.16
N VAL A 48 -11.37 1.65 -3.22
CA VAL A 48 -11.41 2.53 -4.39
C VAL A 48 -12.72 2.36 -5.16
N SER A 49 -13.25 1.13 -5.26
CA SER A 49 -14.55 0.90 -5.91
C SER A 49 -15.71 1.55 -5.14
N ASP A 50 -15.64 1.56 -3.82
CA ASP A 50 -16.66 2.11 -2.93
C ASP A 50 -16.60 3.65 -2.84
N ASN A 51 -15.40 4.22 -2.71
CA ASN A 51 -15.20 5.64 -2.41
C ASN A 51 -14.61 6.46 -3.57
N GLY A 52 -14.22 5.81 -4.67
CA GLY A 52 -13.44 6.40 -5.78
C GLY A 52 -11.96 6.62 -5.47
N TRP A 53 -11.54 6.50 -4.21
CA TRP A 53 -10.15 6.67 -3.77
C TRP A 53 -9.86 5.84 -2.50
N ALA A 54 -8.58 5.63 -2.20
CA ALA A 54 -8.14 5.01 -0.96
C ALA A 54 -6.76 5.53 -0.52
N ARG A 55 -6.52 5.63 0.80
CA ARG A 55 -5.22 5.95 1.39
C ARG A 55 -4.68 4.73 2.14
N PHE A 56 -3.38 4.45 1.97
CA PHE A 56 -2.69 3.34 2.62
C PHE A 56 -1.37 3.78 3.25
N PRO A 57 -1.02 3.24 4.44
CA PRO A 57 0.27 3.49 5.06
C PRO A 57 1.41 2.86 4.25
N ALA A 58 2.53 3.57 4.17
CA ALA A 58 3.72 3.15 3.45
C ALA A 58 4.98 3.64 4.19
N HIS A 59 5.24 3.05 5.35
CA HIS A 59 6.29 3.46 6.27
C HIS A 59 7.70 3.14 5.77
N SER A 60 7.81 2.15 4.88
CA SER A 60 9.06 1.69 4.30
C SER A 60 9.09 1.83 2.78
N PRO A 61 10.26 2.05 2.16
CA PRO A 61 10.40 2.03 0.69
C PRO A 61 9.90 0.72 0.06
N ALA A 62 10.14 -0.42 0.72
CA ALA A 62 9.64 -1.73 0.26
C ALA A 62 8.10 -1.79 0.22
N GLU A 63 7.43 -1.20 1.21
CA GLU A 63 5.96 -1.12 1.24
C GLU A 63 5.43 -0.25 0.10
N ARG A 64 6.06 0.90 -0.17
CA ARG A 64 5.71 1.74 -1.32
C ARG A 64 5.82 0.97 -2.63
N ILE A 65 6.91 0.22 -2.84
CA ILE A 65 7.09 -0.61 -4.04
C ILE A 65 5.97 -1.64 -4.19
N ARG A 66 5.57 -2.30 -3.10
CA ARG A 66 4.43 -3.24 -3.11
C ARG A 66 3.13 -2.55 -3.50
N LEU A 67 2.86 -1.36 -2.94
CA LEU A 67 1.66 -0.58 -3.22
C LEU A 67 1.61 -0.09 -4.68
N TYR A 68 2.73 0.32 -5.27
CA TYR A 68 2.80 0.65 -6.69
C TYR A 68 2.52 -0.55 -7.60
N LYS A 69 3.04 -1.74 -7.26
CA LYS A 69 2.74 -2.98 -7.99
C LYS A 69 1.25 -3.29 -7.95
N VAL A 70 0.61 -3.12 -6.79
CA VAL A 70 -0.84 -3.33 -6.62
C VAL A 70 -1.63 -2.34 -7.48
N GLY A 71 -1.27 -1.05 -7.49
CA GLY A 71 -1.97 -0.07 -8.33
C GLY A 71 -1.87 -0.36 -9.82
N ARG A 72 -0.71 -0.83 -10.28
CA ARG A 72 -0.54 -1.32 -11.66
C ARG A 72 -1.45 -2.51 -11.94
N ALA A 73 -1.46 -3.52 -11.06
CA ALA A 73 -2.32 -4.68 -11.20
C ALA A 73 -3.82 -4.31 -11.21
N LEU A 74 -4.24 -3.36 -10.37
CA LEU A 74 -5.61 -2.84 -10.35
C LEU A 74 -5.96 -2.12 -11.65
N SER A 75 -5.01 -1.37 -12.22
CA SER A 75 -5.21 -0.71 -13.52
C SER A 75 -5.42 -1.73 -14.64
N GLU A 76 -4.60 -2.79 -14.66
CA GLU A 76 -4.73 -3.88 -15.63
C GLU A 76 -6.04 -4.65 -15.45
N TRP A 77 -6.48 -4.85 -14.20
CA TRP A 77 -7.72 -5.56 -13.88
C TRP A 77 -8.99 -4.80 -14.26
N TRP A 78 -9.04 -3.49 -14.01
CA TRP A 78 -10.20 -2.66 -14.32
C TRP A 78 -10.21 -2.11 -15.75
N GLY A 79 -9.08 -2.20 -16.47
CA GLY A 79 -8.94 -1.57 -17.78
C GLY A 79 -9.00 -0.04 -17.72
N LEU A 80 -8.82 0.54 -16.53
CA LEU A 80 -8.83 1.97 -16.27
C LEU A 80 -7.56 2.34 -15.50
N PRO A 81 -6.92 3.48 -15.80
CA PRO A 81 -5.74 3.91 -15.08
C PRO A 81 -6.07 4.21 -13.61
N VAL A 82 -5.44 3.46 -12.71
CA VAL A 82 -5.41 3.76 -11.26
C VAL A 82 -4.13 4.53 -10.97
N ARG A 83 -4.27 5.78 -10.55
CA ARG A 83 -3.14 6.57 -10.09
C ARG A 83 -2.75 6.17 -8.68
N VAL A 84 -1.44 6.16 -8.45
CA VAL A 84 -0.84 5.92 -7.14
C VAL A 84 0.21 6.99 -6.91
N GLU A 85 0.03 7.82 -5.89
CA GLU A 85 0.98 8.87 -5.55
C GLU A 85 1.23 8.92 -4.04
N PRO A 86 2.43 9.34 -3.60
CA PRO A 86 2.66 9.63 -2.20
C PRO A 86 1.80 10.82 -1.77
N GLU A 87 0.98 10.63 -0.74
CA GLU A 87 0.19 11.72 -0.14
C GLU A 87 0.98 12.44 0.95
N ASP A 88 1.73 11.66 1.75
CA ASP A 88 2.59 12.13 2.83
C ASP A 88 3.85 11.24 2.92
N GLU A 89 4.79 11.59 3.81
CA GLU A 89 6.01 10.80 4.04
C GLU A 89 5.74 9.33 4.41
N CYS A 90 4.56 9.01 4.95
CA CYS A 90 4.20 7.67 5.41
C CYS A 90 2.95 7.12 4.73
N SER A 91 2.47 7.71 3.63
CA SER A 91 1.21 7.28 3.03
C SER A 91 1.18 7.47 1.52
N VAL A 92 0.48 6.57 0.85
CA VAL A 92 0.17 6.67 -0.58
C VAL A 92 -1.33 6.70 -0.77
N ARG A 93 -1.76 7.40 -1.82
CA ARG A 93 -3.16 7.49 -2.22
C ARG A 93 -3.36 6.85 -3.58
N PHE A 94 -4.49 6.16 -3.70
CA PHE A 94 -5.01 5.53 -4.90
C PHE A 94 -6.29 6.24 -5.33
N TRP A 95 -6.48 6.46 -6.63
CA TRP A 95 -7.75 6.89 -7.20
C TRP A 95 -7.85 6.48 -8.66
N LEU A 96 -9.08 6.36 -9.14
CA LEU A 96 -9.35 6.20 -10.56
C LEU A 96 -9.16 7.54 -11.26
N GLU A 97 -8.40 7.56 -12.35
CA GLU A 97 -8.47 8.70 -13.25
C GLU A 97 -9.80 8.66 -13.99
N PRO A 98 -10.60 9.75 -13.95
CA PRO A 98 -11.72 9.86 -14.86
C PRO A 98 -11.09 9.84 -16.26
N GLY A 99 -11.37 8.79 -17.04
CA GLY A 99 -10.84 8.68 -18.37
C GLY A 99 -11.18 9.96 -19.13
N GLU A 100 -10.17 10.75 -19.48
CA GLU A 100 -10.37 11.75 -20.51
C GLU A 100 -10.87 10.97 -21.72
N PRO A 101 -12.04 11.31 -22.31
CA PRO A 101 -12.36 10.77 -23.61
C PRO A 101 -11.19 11.19 -24.49
N SER A 102 -10.43 10.22 -25.00
CA SER A 102 -9.30 10.44 -25.89
C SER A 102 -9.82 11.07 -27.19
N GLY A 103 -10.19 12.35 -27.11
CA GLY A 103 -10.52 13.24 -28.20
C GLY A 103 -9.21 13.71 -28.80
N GLN A 104 -8.55 12.78 -29.51
CA GLN A 104 -7.50 13.10 -30.45
C GLN A 104 -8.09 14.05 -31.50
N LEU A 105 -8.05 15.36 -31.26
CA LEU A 105 -8.25 16.33 -32.32
C LEU A 105 -7.05 16.20 -33.27
N PRO A 106 -7.26 15.89 -34.57
CA PRO A 106 -6.17 15.94 -35.52
C PRO A 106 -5.71 17.39 -35.58
N GLN A 107 -4.47 17.63 -35.14
CA GLN A 107 -3.78 18.90 -35.35
C GLN A 107 -3.64 19.06 -36.87
N GLY A 108 -4.58 19.77 -37.48
CA GLY A 108 -4.48 20.25 -38.85
C GLY A 108 -3.28 21.19 -38.91
N GLN A 109 -2.20 20.72 -39.53
CA GLN A 109 -1.15 21.62 -39.98
C GLN A 109 -1.61 22.27 -41.29
N ALA A 110 -1.60 23.61 -41.25
CA ALA A 110 -1.90 24.53 -42.34
C ALA A 110 -0.80 24.52 -43.42
#